data_AF-A0AAN5CQ05-F1
#
_entry.id   AF-A0AAN5CQ05-F1
#
_cell.length_a   1.000
_cell.length_b   1.000
_cell.length_c   1.000
_cell.angle_alpha   90.00
_cell.angle_beta   90.00
_cell.angle_gamma   90.00
#
_symmetry.space_group_name_H-M   'P 1'
#
loop_
_entity.id
_entity.type
_entity.pdbx_description
1 polymer ?
#
loop_
_entity_poly.entity_id
_entity_poly.type
_entity_poly.pdbx_seq_one_letter_code
_entity_poly.pdbx_strand_id
1 'polypeptide(L)'
;IVSLEMVTPSTGSLDPMLVNVGMEEGLCVWRIKKFKLEKIAPSHHGIFYDGDAYIVLNTKEGCDSWDVHFWLGQNASIDEMGTAAIKAVEIDQSLGGFPVQYREVQGHESPLFLSYFKKNFRYLTGGHDSGFKAVEHIFKDFQPKLYRCKGKRNVRSTEVRISLLSLNLGDVFILDAGREIYVWMPPQSGRLERIKGMERAKNIAEMERQNQSKVVLLDEDWNKSYDFWKHFGGKEVIPKIAKGADDDEEYWERNKERKSLWRVNDASGEAQVTKIAQGDEVKQSLLDSSDAFILDAVNGGVYVWVGKGCTVEERSRAFHWGQTYLYVSNLPSWTTVTRVLESIEPQMFTQWFDDWQGAKKKQEFTPRLYQCSNETGNLVIEEIAAYEQEDLDGDDVMVLDALHKIYVWVGAGANREEKKAAEKTAQEYLSNSSVKRPKKTEIETVFQGSETPTFKKFFPSWDEKMFKNQTRSVANMRKLLFK
;
A
#
# COMPACT_ATOMS: atom_id res chain seq x y z
N ILE A 1 -6.94 33.98 15.56
CA ILE A 1 -8.30 33.54 15.94
C ILE A 1 -9.16 33.75 14.71
N VAL A 2 -9.29 32.70 13.89
CA VAL A 2 -10.28 32.65 12.81
C VAL A 2 -11.25 31.57 13.25
N SER A 3 -12.41 31.99 13.74
CA SER A 3 -13.52 31.12 14.10
C SER A 3 -14.08 30.53 12.81
N LEU A 4 -13.83 29.23 12.58
CA LEU A 4 -14.60 28.44 11.64
C LEU A 4 -15.97 28.21 12.29
N GLU A 5 -16.98 28.96 11.86
CA GLU A 5 -18.36 28.66 12.21
C GLU A 5 -18.75 27.30 11.61
N MET A 6 -19.22 26.43 12.50
CA MET A 6 -19.70 25.10 12.17
C MET A 6 -20.95 25.19 11.31
N VAL A 7 -20.92 24.60 10.11
CA VAL A 7 -22.15 24.10 9.49
C VAL A 7 -22.44 22.76 10.17
N THR A 8 -23.31 22.78 11.18
CA THR A 8 -23.93 21.55 11.66
C THR A 8 -24.71 20.95 10.49
N PRO A 9 -24.64 19.62 10.24
CA PRO A 9 -25.49 19.02 9.24
C PRO A 9 -26.93 19.23 9.68
N SER A 10 -27.67 20.08 8.97
CA SER A 10 -29.13 20.01 9.02
C SER A 10 -29.50 18.56 8.76
N THR A 11 -30.47 18.02 9.50
CA THR A 11 -31.17 16.78 9.18
C THR A 11 -31.85 16.92 7.81
N GLY A 12 -31.04 16.89 6.76
CA GLY A 12 -31.45 16.94 5.36
C GLY A 12 -31.78 15.53 4.91
N SER A 13 -32.80 15.41 4.07
CA SER A 13 -33.10 14.15 3.40
C SER A 13 -31.81 13.60 2.78
N LEU A 14 -31.51 12.33 3.07
CA LEU A 14 -30.41 11.60 2.45
C LEU A 14 -30.37 11.87 0.94
N ASP A 15 -29.18 12.08 0.37
CA ASP A 15 -29.03 12.28 -1.07
C ASP A 15 -29.73 11.13 -1.81
N PRO A 16 -30.70 11.41 -2.72
CA PRO A 16 -31.44 10.36 -3.42
C PRO A 16 -30.55 9.35 -4.15
N MET A 17 -29.34 9.75 -4.55
CA MET A 17 -28.35 8.85 -5.18
C MET A 17 -27.79 7.79 -4.21
N LEU A 18 -27.93 7.99 -2.90
CA LEU A 18 -27.43 7.08 -1.86
C LEU A 18 -28.50 6.09 -1.39
N VAL A 19 -29.74 6.24 -1.86
CA VAL A 19 -30.80 5.25 -1.63
C VAL A 19 -30.41 3.96 -2.35
N ASN A 20 -30.26 2.86 -1.59
CA ASN A 20 -29.78 1.54 -2.05
C ASN A 20 -28.29 1.46 -2.42
N VAL A 21 -27.47 2.41 -1.96
CA VAL A 21 -26.02 2.29 -2.14
C VAL A 21 -25.50 1.03 -1.44
N GLY A 22 -24.50 0.37 -2.01
CA GLY A 22 -23.84 -0.79 -1.40
C GLY A 22 -24.66 -2.10 -1.40
N MET A 23 -25.78 -2.17 -2.11
CA MET A 23 -26.60 -3.41 -2.21
C MET A 23 -26.08 -4.42 -3.24
N GLU A 24 -25.27 -3.99 -4.20
CA GLU A 24 -24.63 -4.85 -5.22
C GLU A 24 -23.12 -4.90 -5.00
N GLU A 25 -22.56 -6.10 -5.18
CA GLU A 25 -21.12 -6.33 -5.13
C GLU A 25 -20.39 -5.51 -6.22
N GLY A 26 -19.23 -4.97 -5.85
CA GLY A 26 -18.32 -4.31 -6.78
C GLY A 26 -18.04 -2.84 -6.45
N LEU A 27 -17.46 -2.15 -7.44
CA LEU A 27 -16.92 -0.82 -7.28
C LEU A 27 -17.85 0.26 -7.84
N CYS A 28 -18.20 1.23 -7.01
CA CYS A 28 -18.90 2.46 -7.42
C CYS A 28 -18.00 3.67 -7.22
N VAL A 29 -17.90 4.52 -8.25
CA VAL A 29 -17.08 5.73 -8.23
C VAL A 29 -17.95 6.94 -8.55
N TRP A 30 -17.82 7.99 -7.75
CA TRP A 30 -18.47 9.28 -7.96
C TRP A 30 -17.45 10.41 -7.92
N ARG A 31 -17.69 11.43 -8.73
CA ARG A 31 -16.97 12.72 -8.69
C ARG A 31 -17.82 13.74 -7.96
N ILE A 32 -17.20 14.57 -7.14
CA ILE A 32 -17.87 15.71 -6.52
C ILE A 32 -18.03 16.81 -7.56
N LYS A 33 -19.24 17.35 -7.68
CA LYS A 33 -19.55 18.46 -8.59
C LYS A 33 -20.60 19.35 -7.99
N LYS A 34 -20.23 20.59 -7.66
CA LYS A 34 -21.12 21.60 -7.06
C LYS A 34 -21.92 21.02 -5.89
N PHE A 35 -21.23 20.46 -4.90
CA PHE A 35 -21.79 19.85 -3.69
C PHE A 35 -22.59 18.54 -3.90
N LYS A 36 -22.57 17.94 -5.09
CA LYS A 36 -23.34 16.72 -5.42
C LYS A 36 -22.46 15.57 -5.93
N LEU A 37 -22.97 14.34 -5.80
CA LEU A 37 -22.36 13.13 -6.36
C LEU A 37 -22.74 12.97 -7.84
N GLU A 38 -21.75 12.92 -8.72
CA GLU A 38 -21.91 12.55 -10.14
C GLU A 38 -21.31 11.16 -10.37
N LYS A 39 -22.14 10.17 -10.70
CA LYS A 39 -21.70 8.78 -10.91
C LYS A 39 -20.80 8.67 -12.14
N ILE A 40 -19.64 8.04 -11.96
CA ILE A 40 -18.66 7.81 -13.02
C ILE A 40 -18.91 6.44 -13.67
N ALA A 41 -18.95 6.43 -15.00
CA ALA A 41 -19.11 5.21 -15.78
C ALA A 41 -17.92 4.24 -15.56
N PRO A 42 -18.14 2.92 -15.51
CA PRO A 42 -17.07 1.93 -15.28
C PRO A 42 -15.86 2.06 -16.22
N SER A 43 -16.08 2.48 -17.47
CA SER A 43 -15.00 2.72 -18.44
C SER A 43 -14.03 3.83 -18.07
N HIS A 44 -14.43 4.72 -17.15
CA HIS A 44 -13.62 5.84 -16.65
C HIS A 44 -13.13 5.62 -15.21
N HIS A 45 -13.40 4.44 -14.62
CA HIS A 45 -12.83 4.10 -13.31
C HIS A 45 -11.30 4.05 -13.41
N GLY A 46 -10.63 4.63 -12.41
CA GLY A 46 -9.19 4.83 -12.42
C GLY A 46 -8.73 6.19 -12.95
N ILE A 47 -9.61 7.01 -13.53
CA ILE A 47 -9.26 8.36 -14.02
C ILE A 47 -9.66 9.41 -12.98
N PHE A 48 -8.67 10.04 -12.36
CA PHE A 48 -8.88 11.06 -11.33
C PHE A 48 -8.33 12.40 -11.80
N TYR A 49 -9.10 13.46 -11.64
CA TYR A 49 -8.66 14.81 -11.97
C TYR A 49 -8.05 15.49 -10.74
N ASP A 50 -6.86 16.08 -10.90
CA ASP A 50 -6.11 16.67 -9.78
C ASP A 50 -6.81 17.88 -9.15
N GLY A 51 -7.73 18.51 -9.87
CA GLY A 51 -8.52 19.64 -9.43
C GLY A 51 -9.87 19.29 -8.80
N ASP A 52 -10.18 18.01 -8.54
CA ASP A 52 -11.46 17.62 -7.92
C ASP A 52 -11.30 16.63 -6.76
N ALA A 53 -12.42 16.34 -6.12
CA ALA A 53 -12.55 15.25 -5.14
C ALA A 53 -13.51 14.15 -5.61
N TYR A 54 -13.30 12.93 -5.10
CA TYR A 54 -14.04 11.74 -5.50
C TYR A 54 -14.45 10.89 -4.31
N ILE A 55 -15.47 10.06 -4.52
CA ILE A 55 -15.87 8.98 -3.62
C ILE A 55 -15.75 7.65 -4.36
N VAL A 56 -15.15 6.66 -3.70
CA VAL A 56 -15.06 5.28 -4.18
C VAL A 56 -15.61 4.36 -3.11
N LEU A 57 -16.68 3.63 -3.42
CA LEU A 57 -17.24 2.59 -2.57
C LEU A 57 -16.93 1.23 -3.17
N ASN A 58 -16.33 0.36 -2.38
CA ASN A 58 -16.17 -1.05 -2.67
C ASN A 58 -17.13 -1.87 -1.79
N THR A 59 -18.09 -2.56 -2.42
CA THR A 59 -18.95 -3.54 -1.76
C THR A 59 -18.34 -4.93 -1.94
N LYS A 60 -18.02 -5.61 -0.84
CA LYS A 60 -17.43 -6.96 -0.87
C LYS A 60 -18.48 -8.03 -1.18
N GLU A 61 -18.00 -9.21 -1.59
CA GLU A 61 -18.83 -10.40 -1.79
C GLU A 61 -19.69 -10.66 -0.55
N GLY A 62 -20.99 -10.90 -0.76
CA GLY A 62 -21.97 -11.06 0.31
C GLY A 62 -22.70 -9.77 0.74
N CYS A 63 -22.26 -8.60 0.26
CA CYS A 63 -22.90 -7.29 0.50
C CYS A 63 -23.14 -6.97 2.00
N ASP A 64 -22.22 -7.38 2.86
CA ASP A 64 -22.27 -7.14 4.32
C ASP A 64 -21.04 -6.39 4.85
N SER A 65 -20.10 -6.04 3.97
CA SER A 65 -18.88 -5.31 4.28
C SER A 65 -18.51 -4.34 3.16
N TRP A 66 -18.09 -3.14 3.54
CA TRP A 66 -17.84 -2.03 2.62
C TRP A 66 -16.58 -1.27 2.99
N ASP A 67 -15.87 -0.82 1.96
CA ASP A 67 -14.78 0.15 2.08
C ASP A 67 -15.20 1.44 1.36
N VAL A 68 -15.19 2.58 2.05
CA VAL A 68 -15.52 3.90 1.50
C VAL A 68 -14.28 4.76 1.50
N HIS A 69 -13.83 5.17 0.31
CA HIS A 69 -12.69 6.04 0.13
C HIS A 69 -13.18 7.39 -0.36
N PHE A 70 -12.66 8.48 0.21
CA PHE A 70 -12.78 9.80 -0.40
C PHE A 70 -11.39 10.27 -0.82
N TRP A 71 -11.24 10.47 -2.13
CA TRP A 71 -9.97 10.83 -2.75
C TRP A 71 -9.92 12.33 -3.01
N LEU A 72 -8.81 12.95 -2.64
CA LEU A 72 -8.60 14.40 -2.70
C LEU A 72 -7.47 14.73 -3.67
N GLY A 73 -7.82 15.42 -4.76
CA GLY A 73 -6.86 15.93 -5.72
C GLY A 73 -5.97 17.01 -5.13
N GLN A 74 -4.74 17.11 -5.62
CA GLN A 74 -3.75 18.05 -5.12
C GLN A 74 -4.18 19.52 -5.30
N ASN A 75 -4.96 19.80 -6.36
CA ASN A 75 -5.50 21.11 -6.72
C ASN A 75 -7.00 21.23 -6.45
N ALA A 76 -7.61 20.27 -5.75
CA ALA A 76 -9.03 20.28 -5.43
C ALA A 76 -9.40 21.48 -4.55
N SER A 77 -10.58 22.06 -4.80
CA SER A 77 -11.07 23.18 -4.00
C SER A 77 -11.43 22.76 -2.58
N ILE A 78 -11.39 23.70 -1.63
CA ILE A 78 -11.71 23.43 -0.22
C ILE A 78 -13.15 22.92 -0.07
N ASP A 79 -14.09 23.46 -0.86
CA ASP A 79 -15.48 23.05 -0.83
C ASP A 79 -15.69 21.65 -1.42
N GLU A 80 -14.98 21.27 -2.48
CA GLU A 80 -15.02 19.90 -3.00
C GLU A 80 -14.44 18.89 -2.01
N MET A 81 -13.30 19.20 -1.38
CA MET A 81 -12.71 18.35 -0.35
C MET A 81 -13.63 18.21 0.86
N GLY A 82 -14.25 19.32 1.31
CA GLY A 82 -15.23 19.31 2.40
C GLY A 82 -16.48 18.51 2.04
N THR A 83 -16.97 18.66 0.82
CA THR A 83 -18.12 17.89 0.31
C THR A 83 -17.80 16.40 0.27
N ALA A 84 -16.62 16.00 -0.20
CA ALA A 84 -16.23 14.59 -0.25
C ALA A 84 -16.25 13.95 1.15
N ALA A 85 -15.73 14.65 2.16
CA ALA A 85 -15.79 14.18 3.54
C ALA A 85 -17.24 14.04 4.04
N ILE A 86 -18.10 15.03 3.78
CA ILE A 86 -19.52 14.97 4.16
C ILE A 86 -20.23 13.80 3.46
N LYS A 87 -19.98 13.60 2.16
CA LYS A 87 -20.60 12.51 1.38
C LYS A 87 -20.15 11.13 1.81
N ALA A 88 -18.89 10.98 2.25
CA ALA A 88 -18.43 9.73 2.85
C ALA A 88 -19.20 9.40 4.15
N VAL A 89 -19.49 10.42 4.98
CA VAL A 89 -20.32 10.26 6.19
C VAL A 89 -21.78 9.96 5.85
N GLU A 90 -22.36 10.58 4.83
CA GLU A 90 -23.74 10.25 4.39
C GLU A 90 -23.85 8.79 3.89
N ILE A 91 -22.85 8.31 3.13
CA ILE A 91 -22.79 6.90 2.68
C ILE A 91 -22.66 5.97 3.89
N ASP A 92 -21.80 6.31 4.84
CA ASP A 92 -21.63 5.54 6.07
C ASP A 92 -22.94 5.39 6.83
N GLN A 93 -23.67 6.50 7.04
CA GLN A 93 -24.98 6.49 7.69
C GLN A 93 -25.99 5.64 6.93
N SER A 94 -25.98 5.71 5.59
CA SER A 94 -26.87 4.90 4.74
C SER A 94 -26.61 3.39 4.86
N LEU A 95 -25.37 3.02 5.17
CA LEU A 95 -24.90 1.65 5.37
C LEU A 95 -24.83 1.27 6.86
N GLY A 96 -25.57 1.98 7.73
CA GLY A 96 -25.68 1.66 9.15
C GLY A 96 -24.44 1.92 9.98
N GLY A 97 -23.48 2.70 9.47
CA GLY A 97 -22.22 3.03 10.14
C GLY A 97 -21.22 1.87 10.16
N PHE A 98 -21.39 0.84 9.33
CA PHE A 98 -20.50 -0.32 9.21
C PHE A 98 -19.31 -0.17 8.26
N PRO A 99 -19.31 0.71 7.24
CA PRO A 99 -18.16 0.84 6.34
C PRO A 99 -16.85 1.23 7.04
N VAL A 100 -15.73 0.67 6.58
CA VAL A 100 -14.39 1.19 6.88
C VAL A 100 -14.15 2.39 5.97
N GLN A 101 -13.73 3.52 6.54
CA GLN A 101 -13.56 4.73 5.76
C GLN A 101 -12.08 5.11 5.63
N TYR A 102 -11.71 5.62 4.45
CA TYR A 102 -10.34 5.94 4.07
C TYR A 102 -10.25 7.34 3.47
N ARG A 103 -9.31 8.14 3.97
CA ARG A 103 -8.91 9.40 3.34
C ARG A 103 -7.74 9.14 2.40
N GLU A 104 -7.96 9.34 1.11
CA GLU A 104 -6.95 9.15 0.07
C GLU A 104 -6.51 10.52 -0.46
N VAL A 105 -5.20 10.76 -0.51
CA VAL A 105 -4.62 12.00 -1.04
C VAL A 105 -3.81 11.67 -2.27
N GLN A 106 -3.96 12.48 -3.33
CA GLN A 106 -3.24 12.30 -4.58
C GLN A 106 -1.73 12.04 -4.36
N GLY A 107 -1.23 10.93 -4.90
CA GLY A 107 0.18 10.52 -4.82
C GLY A 107 0.56 9.83 -3.51
N HIS A 108 -0.36 9.68 -2.57
CA HIS A 108 -0.18 9.06 -1.25
C HIS A 108 -1.32 8.08 -0.93
N GLU A 109 -1.96 7.52 -1.95
CA GLU A 109 -3.08 6.59 -1.79
C GLU A 109 -2.67 5.30 -1.09
N SER A 110 -3.61 4.73 -0.36
CA SER A 110 -3.46 3.44 0.29
C SER A 110 -3.28 2.32 -0.75
N PRO A 111 -2.50 1.26 -0.43
CA PRO A 111 -2.40 0.08 -1.29
C PRO A 111 -3.76 -0.55 -1.60
N LEU A 112 -4.70 -0.50 -0.66
CA LEU A 112 -6.07 -1.00 -0.84
C LEU A 112 -6.79 -0.22 -1.94
N PHE A 113 -6.78 1.11 -1.89
CA PHE A 113 -7.40 1.95 -2.92
C PHE A 113 -6.79 1.70 -4.31
N LEU A 114 -5.46 1.69 -4.41
CA LEU A 114 -4.76 1.43 -5.66
C LEU A 114 -5.05 0.03 -6.23
N SER A 115 -5.32 -0.95 -5.36
CA SER A 115 -5.64 -2.33 -5.76
C SER A 115 -6.94 -2.44 -6.57
N TYR A 116 -7.84 -1.46 -6.47
CA TYR A 116 -9.08 -1.43 -7.26
C TYR A 116 -8.84 -1.02 -8.72
N PHE A 117 -7.71 -0.37 -9.02
CA PHE A 117 -7.46 0.27 -10.32
C PHE A 117 -6.17 -0.22 -11.01
N LYS A 118 -5.69 -1.42 -10.68
CA LYS A 118 -4.36 -1.98 -11.07
C LYS A 118 -3.92 -1.75 -12.53
N LYS A 119 -4.85 -1.66 -13.48
CA LYS A 119 -4.56 -1.50 -14.92
C LYS A 119 -4.84 -0.11 -15.51
N ASN A 120 -5.47 0.81 -14.78
CA ASN A 120 -6.02 2.05 -15.35
C ASN A 120 -5.99 3.28 -14.43
N PHE A 121 -5.18 3.26 -13.36
CA PHE A 121 -5.10 4.37 -12.42
C PHE A 121 -4.24 5.53 -12.94
N ARG A 122 -4.82 6.69 -13.27
CA ARG A 122 -4.09 7.86 -13.81
C ARG A 122 -4.68 9.19 -13.34
N TYR A 123 -3.80 10.20 -13.28
CA TYR A 123 -4.20 11.57 -13.00
C TYR A 123 -4.36 12.39 -14.29
N LEU A 124 -5.39 13.21 -14.34
CA LEU A 124 -5.56 14.25 -15.35
C LEU A 124 -5.51 15.62 -14.69
N THR A 125 -4.85 16.58 -15.33
CA THR A 125 -4.81 17.95 -14.82
C THR A 125 -6.12 18.67 -15.13
N GLY A 126 -6.55 19.50 -14.17
CA GLY A 126 -7.77 20.30 -14.27
C GLY A 126 -8.89 19.71 -13.42
N GLY A 127 -10.11 20.19 -13.62
CA GLY A 127 -11.24 19.82 -12.79
C GLY A 127 -12.56 20.31 -13.37
N HIS A 128 -13.60 20.38 -12.56
CA HIS A 128 -14.92 20.82 -12.99
C HIS A 128 -14.91 22.33 -13.29
N ASP A 129 -14.25 23.12 -12.43
CA ASP A 129 -14.16 24.57 -12.55
C ASP A 129 -13.10 25.05 -13.55
N SER A 130 -12.02 24.27 -13.72
CA SER A 130 -11.04 24.51 -14.76
C SER A 130 -11.38 23.68 -16.00
N GLY A 131 -12.25 24.23 -16.85
CA GLY A 131 -12.67 23.59 -18.10
C GLY A 131 -11.50 22.92 -18.82
N PHE A 132 -11.71 21.67 -19.25
CA PHE A 132 -10.70 20.72 -19.73
C PHE A 132 -9.55 21.40 -20.49
N LYS A 133 -8.36 21.45 -19.88
CA LYS A 133 -7.15 21.92 -20.56
C LYS A 133 -6.36 20.71 -21.05
N ALA A 134 -6.27 20.56 -22.37
CA ALA A 134 -5.48 19.53 -23.00
C ALA A 134 -3.97 19.72 -22.71
N VAL A 135 -3.41 18.78 -21.95
CA VAL A 135 -2.20 17.96 -22.22
C VAL A 135 -0.83 18.63 -22.52
N GLU A 136 -0.70 19.92 -22.86
CA GLU A 136 0.61 20.51 -23.20
C GLU A 136 1.42 21.11 -22.01
N HIS A 137 0.84 21.20 -20.81
CA HIS A 137 1.50 21.89 -19.67
C HIS A 137 2.38 21.02 -18.77
N ILE A 138 2.30 19.68 -18.81
CA ILE A 138 2.90 18.81 -17.78
C ILE A 138 4.45 18.87 -17.70
N PHE A 139 5.11 19.29 -18.78
CA PHE A 139 6.58 19.43 -18.84
C PHE A 139 7.08 20.87 -18.77
N LYS A 140 6.17 21.86 -18.78
CA LYS A 140 6.56 23.26 -18.70
C LYS A 140 7.05 23.54 -17.28
N ASP A 141 8.28 24.03 -17.15
CA ASP A 141 8.95 24.32 -15.87
C ASP A 141 9.12 23.10 -14.93
N PHE A 142 9.15 21.88 -15.50
CA PHE A 142 9.26 20.64 -14.73
C PHE A 142 10.54 20.59 -13.88
N GLN A 143 10.37 20.33 -12.58
CA GLN A 143 11.47 20.13 -11.65
C GLN A 143 11.76 18.63 -11.50
N PRO A 144 13.00 18.18 -11.77
CA PRO A 144 13.36 16.78 -11.61
C PRO A 144 13.15 16.29 -10.17
N LYS A 145 12.77 15.01 -10.04
CA LYS A 145 12.60 14.33 -8.75
C LYS A 145 13.44 13.06 -8.70
N LEU A 146 13.92 12.70 -7.51
CA LEU A 146 14.66 11.47 -7.28
C LEU A 146 13.92 10.62 -6.26
N TYR A 147 13.74 9.35 -6.56
CA TYR A 147 13.17 8.37 -5.64
C TYR A 147 14.20 7.28 -5.33
N ARG A 148 14.21 6.81 -4.09
CA ARG A 148 15.00 5.67 -3.63
C ARG A 148 14.06 4.50 -3.35
N CYS A 149 14.30 3.39 -4.03
CA CYS A 149 13.67 2.09 -3.78
C CYS A 149 14.57 1.30 -2.83
N LYS A 150 14.12 1.11 -1.59
CA LYS A 150 14.86 0.37 -0.57
C LYS A 150 13.97 -0.60 0.20
N GLY A 151 14.51 -1.79 0.48
CA GLY A 151 13.98 -2.73 1.46
C GLY A 151 14.22 -4.19 1.09
N LYS A 152 14.36 -5.06 2.09
CA LYS A 152 14.49 -6.52 1.90
C LYS A 152 13.13 -7.19 1.65
N ARG A 153 12.18 -7.06 2.59
CA ARG A 153 10.83 -7.68 2.54
C ARG A 153 9.76 -6.82 1.88
N ASN A 154 9.87 -5.51 2.10
CA ASN A 154 8.87 -4.53 1.71
C ASN A 154 9.59 -3.34 1.08
N VAL A 155 9.86 -3.43 -0.22
CA VAL A 155 10.53 -2.36 -0.94
C VAL A 155 9.60 -1.17 -1.05
N ARG A 156 10.05 -0.03 -0.52
CA ARG A 156 9.35 1.25 -0.65
C ARG A 156 10.11 2.18 -1.57
N SER A 157 9.37 2.90 -2.40
CA SER A 157 9.90 4.02 -3.18
C SER A 157 9.62 5.32 -2.42
N THR A 158 10.67 6.03 -2.02
CA THR A 158 10.57 7.28 -1.24
C THR A 158 11.28 8.40 -1.98
N GLU A 159 10.68 9.58 -2.04
CA GLU A 159 11.33 10.75 -2.61
C GLU A 159 12.54 11.15 -1.75
N VAL A 160 13.67 11.38 -2.39
CA VAL A 160 14.92 11.82 -1.77
C VAL A 160 15.47 13.02 -2.53
N ARG A 161 16.34 13.79 -1.88
CA ARG A 161 16.96 14.95 -2.51
C ARG A 161 17.81 14.52 -3.71
N ILE A 162 17.77 15.28 -4.81
CA ILE A 162 18.74 15.14 -5.90
C ILE A 162 20.11 15.61 -5.40
N SER A 163 20.91 14.66 -4.95
CA SER A 163 22.24 14.88 -4.39
C SER A 163 23.06 13.61 -4.52
N LEU A 164 24.37 13.75 -4.73
CA LEU A 164 25.31 12.63 -4.70
C LEU A 164 25.25 11.88 -3.36
N LEU A 165 25.00 12.61 -2.26
CA LEU A 165 24.91 12.03 -0.90
C LEU A 165 23.68 11.13 -0.71
N SER A 166 22.69 11.22 -1.60
CA SER A 166 21.49 10.38 -1.55
C SER A 166 21.70 9.05 -2.26
N LEU A 167 22.67 8.95 -3.19
CA LEU A 167 22.96 7.74 -3.94
C LEU A 167 23.87 6.79 -3.15
N ASN A 168 23.64 5.49 -3.32
CA ASN A 168 24.55 4.43 -2.91
C ASN A 168 24.49 3.27 -3.92
N LEU A 169 25.47 2.36 -3.86
CA LEU A 169 25.56 1.24 -4.82
C LEU A 169 24.62 0.07 -4.51
N GLY A 170 23.96 0.06 -3.34
CA GLY A 170 23.16 -1.05 -2.84
C GLY A 170 21.65 -0.89 -2.97
N ASP A 171 21.15 0.29 -3.34
CA ASP A 171 19.71 0.54 -3.53
C ASP A 171 19.41 0.91 -5.01
N VAL A 172 18.13 0.85 -5.42
CA VAL A 172 17.69 1.32 -6.74
C VAL A 172 17.17 2.74 -6.67
N PHE A 173 17.47 3.56 -7.68
CA PHE A 173 17.03 4.95 -7.73
C PHE A 173 16.27 5.27 -9.02
N ILE A 174 15.25 6.11 -8.93
CA ILE A 174 14.46 6.57 -10.07
C ILE A 174 14.63 8.08 -10.18
N LEU A 175 15.30 8.56 -11.24
CA LEU A 175 15.37 9.98 -11.56
C LEU A 175 14.29 10.29 -12.60
N ASP A 176 13.24 10.97 -12.16
CA ASP A 176 12.21 11.52 -13.05
C ASP A 176 12.65 12.91 -13.50
N ALA A 177 13.12 13.01 -14.75
CA ALA A 177 13.53 14.25 -15.39
C ALA A 177 12.43 14.79 -16.34
N GLY A 178 11.18 14.40 -16.12
CA GLY A 178 10.06 14.79 -16.95
C GLY A 178 9.97 13.87 -18.14
N ARG A 179 10.46 14.30 -19.31
CA ARG A 179 10.35 13.51 -20.57
C ARG A 179 11.16 12.22 -20.57
N GLU A 180 12.11 12.12 -19.66
CA GLU A 180 12.92 10.91 -19.47
C GLU A 180 12.89 10.52 -18.00
N ILE A 181 12.69 9.23 -17.76
CA ILE A 181 12.69 8.64 -16.41
C ILE A 181 13.79 7.60 -16.40
N TYR A 182 14.81 7.82 -15.58
CA TYR A 182 15.96 6.93 -15.47
C TYR A 182 15.77 5.99 -14.28
N VAL A 183 15.89 4.68 -14.50
CA VAL A 183 15.95 3.69 -13.42
C VAL A 183 17.40 3.25 -13.27
N TRP A 184 18.05 3.74 -12.24
CA TRP A 184 19.45 3.48 -11.93
C TRP A 184 19.56 2.25 -11.03
N MET A 185 20.12 1.17 -11.58
CA MET A 185 20.25 -0.15 -10.95
C MET A 185 21.73 -0.49 -10.79
N PRO A 186 22.40 0.02 -9.75
CA PRO A 186 23.82 -0.25 -9.52
C PRO A 186 24.07 -1.75 -9.23
N PRO A 187 25.32 -2.24 -9.35
CA PRO A 187 25.62 -3.67 -9.30
C PRO A 187 25.24 -4.39 -8.00
N GLN A 188 25.14 -3.67 -6.88
CA GLN A 188 24.82 -4.27 -5.57
C GLN A 188 23.34 -4.09 -5.19
N SER A 189 22.51 -3.54 -6.09
CA SER A 189 21.09 -3.33 -5.83
C SER A 189 20.28 -4.62 -5.85
N GLY A 190 19.39 -4.78 -4.88
CA GLY A 190 18.61 -6.00 -4.68
C GLY A 190 17.57 -6.26 -5.77
N ARG A 191 17.25 -7.53 -6.02
CA ARG A 191 16.27 -7.93 -7.05
C ARG A 191 14.89 -7.31 -6.84
N LEU A 192 14.34 -7.38 -5.63
CA LEU A 192 13.03 -6.80 -5.32
C LEU A 192 13.05 -5.27 -5.49
N GLU A 193 14.17 -4.62 -5.18
CA GLU A 193 14.35 -3.18 -5.38
C GLU A 193 14.36 -2.79 -6.86
N ARG A 194 14.98 -3.63 -7.70
CA ARG A 194 14.97 -3.50 -9.17
C ARG A 194 13.57 -3.66 -9.74
N ILE A 195 12.80 -4.65 -9.28
CA ILE A 195 11.40 -4.86 -9.68
C ILE A 195 10.58 -3.63 -9.31
N LYS A 196 10.62 -3.21 -8.05
CA LYS A 196 9.87 -2.04 -7.57
C LYS A 196 10.26 -0.77 -8.31
N GLY A 197 11.56 -0.60 -8.61
CA GLY A 197 12.10 0.49 -9.41
C GLY A 197 11.49 0.55 -10.81
N MET A 198 11.47 -0.59 -11.51
CA MET A 198 10.88 -0.69 -12.85
C MET A 198 9.36 -0.43 -12.83
N GLU A 199 8.63 -1.04 -11.89
CA GLU A 199 7.19 -0.84 -11.75
C GLU A 199 6.84 0.61 -11.47
N ARG A 200 7.55 1.25 -10.53
CA ARG A 200 7.31 2.66 -10.19
C ARG A 200 7.65 3.58 -11.36
N ALA A 201 8.76 3.34 -12.06
CA ALA A 201 9.13 4.15 -13.22
C ALA A 201 8.13 4.01 -14.38
N LYS A 202 7.64 2.78 -14.62
CA LYS A 202 6.55 2.53 -15.57
C LYS A 202 5.28 3.25 -15.15
N ASN A 203 4.90 3.17 -13.87
CA ASN A 203 3.74 3.88 -13.34
C ASN A 203 3.88 5.41 -13.49
N ILE A 204 5.05 6.00 -13.20
CA ILE A 204 5.31 7.42 -13.43
C ILE A 204 5.15 7.76 -14.92
N ALA A 205 5.74 6.95 -15.83
CA ALA A 205 5.66 7.18 -17.26
C ALA A 205 4.23 7.10 -17.82
N GLU A 206 3.50 6.04 -17.46
CA GLU A 206 2.16 5.76 -17.98
C GLU A 206 1.09 6.65 -17.33
N MET A 207 1.17 6.82 -16.00
CA MET A 207 0.09 7.40 -15.20
C MET A 207 0.32 8.87 -14.84
N GLU A 208 1.55 9.25 -14.45
CA GLU A 208 1.87 10.64 -14.07
C GLU A 208 2.32 11.49 -15.27
N ARG A 209 2.87 10.85 -16.30
CA ARG A 209 3.38 11.51 -17.52
C ARG A 209 2.57 11.16 -18.76
N GLN A 210 1.45 10.44 -18.59
CA GLN A 210 0.47 10.15 -19.63
C GLN A 210 1.09 9.50 -20.89
N ASN A 211 2.03 8.56 -20.72
CA ASN A 211 2.80 7.91 -21.78
C ASN A 211 3.68 8.86 -22.62
N GLN A 212 3.95 10.07 -22.16
CA GLN A 212 4.80 11.04 -22.86
C GLN A 212 6.27 11.00 -22.40
N SER A 213 6.58 10.17 -21.42
CA SER A 213 7.94 9.99 -20.89
C SER A 213 8.54 8.66 -21.31
N LYS A 214 9.81 8.70 -21.68
CA LYS A 214 10.60 7.52 -22.02
C LYS A 214 11.27 6.99 -20.76
N VAL A 215 11.07 5.71 -20.44
CA VAL A 215 11.81 5.03 -19.38
C VAL A 215 13.14 4.53 -19.91
N VAL A 216 14.23 4.85 -19.21
CA VAL A 216 15.62 4.48 -19.53
C VAL A 216 16.16 3.66 -18.38
N LEU A 217 16.43 2.38 -18.62
CA LEU A 217 17.02 1.49 -17.63
C LEU A 217 18.55 1.58 -17.69
N LEU A 218 19.19 1.84 -16.55
CA LEU A 218 20.63 1.93 -16.41
C LEU A 218 21.10 0.78 -15.50
N ASP A 219 21.38 -0.37 -16.10
CA ASP A 219 21.74 -1.63 -15.41
C ASP A 219 23.19 -2.02 -15.71
N GLU A 220 23.46 -2.78 -16.77
CA GLU A 220 24.84 -3.13 -17.17
C GLU A 220 25.69 -1.89 -17.50
N ASP A 221 25.05 -0.80 -17.91
CA ASP A 221 25.62 0.49 -18.23
C ASP A 221 25.29 1.59 -17.19
N TRP A 222 25.01 1.19 -15.95
CA TRP A 222 24.65 2.07 -14.82
C TRP A 222 25.55 3.30 -14.67
N ASN A 223 26.83 3.21 -15.06
CA ASN A 223 27.82 4.29 -14.93
C ASN A 223 28.05 5.10 -16.23
N LYS A 224 27.37 4.78 -17.34
CA LYS A 224 27.68 5.36 -18.66
C LYS A 224 26.78 6.51 -19.10
N SER A 225 25.59 6.69 -18.52
CA SER A 225 24.64 7.72 -18.97
C SER A 225 25.09 9.14 -18.59
N TYR A 226 25.51 9.96 -19.55
CA TYR A 226 25.84 11.37 -19.29
C TYR A 226 24.62 12.16 -18.79
N ASP A 227 23.45 11.92 -19.39
CA ASP A 227 22.22 12.63 -19.07
C ASP A 227 21.69 12.33 -17.67
N PHE A 228 21.97 11.16 -17.12
CA PHE A 228 21.72 10.89 -15.71
C PHE A 228 22.72 11.64 -14.82
N TRP A 229 24.02 11.48 -15.09
CA TRP A 229 25.08 11.99 -14.21
C TRP A 229 25.18 13.53 -14.16
N LYS A 230 24.70 14.25 -15.20
CA LYS A 230 24.67 15.73 -15.17
C LYS A 230 23.84 16.29 -14.01
N HIS A 231 22.84 15.57 -13.51
CA HIS A 231 22.04 15.96 -12.34
C HIS A 231 22.79 15.83 -11.01
N PHE A 232 23.94 15.15 -10.99
CA PHE A 232 24.73 14.86 -9.79
C PHE A 232 26.14 15.46 -9.83
N GLY A 233 26.44 16.33 -10.80
CA GLY A 233 27.75 16.95 -10.97
C GLY A 233 28.67 16.28 -11.99
N GLY A 234 28.15 15.38 -12.82
CA GLY A 234 28.88 14.72 -13.91
C GLY A 234 29.54 13.39 -13.50
N LYS A 235 30.13 12.67 -14.47
CA LYS A 235 30.68 11.31 -14.26
C LYS A 235 31.88 11.22 -13.31
N GLU A 236 32.57 12.35 -13.11
CA GLU A 236 33.72 12.49 -12.20
C GLU A 236 33.37 12.08 -10.75
N VAL A 237 32.08 12.11 -10.38
CA VAL A 237 31.61 11.83 -9.02
C VAL A 237 31.41 10.35 -8.72
N ILE A 238 31.36 9.49 -9.74
CA ILE A 238 31.02 8.06 -9.61
C ILE A 238 31.92 7.32 -8.60
N PRO A 239 33.25 7.55 -8.54
CA PRO A 239 34.11 6.89 -7.54
C PRO A 239 33.80 7.28 -6.08
N LYS A 240 33.02 8.33 -5.83
CA LYS A 240 32.70 8.85 -4.49
C LYS A 240 31.37 8.31 -3.94
N ILE A 241 30.65 7.50 -4.69
CA ILE A 241 29.35 6.95 -4.28
C ILE A 241 29.55 5.95 -3.14
N ALA A 242 28.73 6.08 -2.10
CA ALA A 242 28.77 5.17 -0.95
C ALA A 242 28.44 3.74 -1.36
N LYS A 243 29.06 2.76 -0.70
CA LYS A 243 28.59 1.36 -0.76
C LYS A 243 27.22 1.26 -0.08
N GLY A 244 26.44 0.23 -0.43
CA GLY A 244 25.20 -0.07 0.29
C GLY A 244 25.50 -0.28 1.78
N ALA A 245 24.72 0.35 2.66
CA ALA A 245 24.76 0.09 4.09
C ALA A 245 23.74 -1.01 4.41
N ASP A 246 24.14 -2.02 5.18
CA ASP A 246 23.27 -3.09 5.69
C ASP A 246 22.49 -2.62 6.92
N ASP A 247 21.83 -1.47 6.79
CA ASP A 247 21.27 -0.66 7.90
C ASP A 247 19.78 -0.92 8.13
N ASP A 248 19.28 -2.05 7.63
CA ASP A 248 17.85 -2.34 7.62
C ASP A 248 17.30 -2.56 9.04
N GLU A 249 18.07 -3.13 9.97
CA GLU A 249 17.65 -3.33 11.37
C GLU A 249 17.50 -2.01 12.14
N GLU A 250 18.43 -1.05 11.97
CA GLU A 250 18.37 0.25 12.63
C GLU A 250 17.17 1.10 12.16
N TYR A 251 16.74 0.92 10.89
CA TYR A 251 15.55 1.56 10.34
C TYR A 251 14.24 1.02 10.95
N TRP A 252 14.14 -0.27 11.26
CA TRP A 252 12.94 -0.86 11.86
C TRP A 252 12.82 -0.55 13.35
N GLU A 253 13.91 -0.65 14.11
CA GLU A 253 13.92 -0.29 15.53
C GLU A 253 13.52 1.18 15.75
N ARG A 254 14.09 2.10 14.96
CA ARG A 254 13.72 3.53 15.03
C ARG A 254 12.26 3.82 14.69
N ASN A 255 11.61 3.01 13.87
CA ASN A 255 10.18 3.17 13.56
C ASN A 255 9.28 2.49 14.60
N LYS A 256 9.73 1.38 15.19
CA LYS A 256 9.02 0.68 16.26
C LYS A 256 8.88 1.56 17.49
N GLU A 257 9.93 2.26 17.91
CA GLU A 257 9.90 3.18 19.07
C GLU A 257 9.03 4.43 18.85
N ARG A 258 8.70 4.76 17.59
CA ARG A 258 7.96 5.97 17.22
C ARG A 258 6.44 5.74 17.14
N LYS A 259 5.97 4.49 17.04
CA LYS A 259 4.52 4.20 17.04
C LYS A 259 3.90 4.69 18.34
N SER A 260 2.75 5.35 18.30
CA SER A 260 2.12 5.88 19.51
C SER A 260 0.61 5.80 19.47
N LEU A 261 0.01 5.58 20.65
CA LEU A 261 -1.43 5.49 20.84
C LEU A 261 -1.91 6.65 21.70
N TRP A 262 -3.01 7.27 21.28
CA TRP A 262 -3.60 8.44 21.89
C TRP A 262 -5.08 8.20 22.16
N ARG A 263 -5.59 8.66 23.29
CA ARG A 263 -7.02 8.65 23.59
C ARG A 263 -7.65 9.97 23.19
N VAL A 264 -8.80 9.90 22.53
CA VAL A 264 -9.62 11.08 22.20
C VAL A 264 -10.59 11.33 23.35
N ASN A 265 -10.69 12.58 23.78
CA ASN A 265 -11.70 13.03 24.74
C ASN A 265 -12.41 14.25 24.16
N ASP A 266 -13.73 14.16 23.98
CA ASP A 266 -14.53 15.25 23.43
C ASP A 266 -15.62 15.79 24.37
N ALA A 267 -15.60 15.40 25.65
CA ALA A 267 -16.60 15.78 26.64
C ALA A 267 -16.80 17.31 26.80
N SER A 268 -15.87 18.12 26.31
CA SER A 268 -15.93 19.59 26.33
C SER A 268 -16.45 20.24 25.04
N GLY A 269 -16.75 19.45 24.00
CA GLY A 269 -17.08 19.95 22.65
C GLY A 269 -15.84 20.21 21.77
N GLU A 270 -14.69 20.54 22.36
CA GLU A 270 -13.39 20.53 21.69
C GLU A 270 -12.69 19.19 21.92
N ALA A 271 -12.21 18.57 20.83
CA ALA A 271 -11.51 17.30 20.89
C ALA A 271 -10.10 17.48 21.47
N GLN A 272 -9.84 16.88 22.62
CA GLN A 272 -8.52 16.78 23.23
C GLN A 272 -7.93 15.39 22.97
N VAL A 273 -6.67 15.33 22.55
CA VAL A 273 -5.95 14.07 22.31
C VAL A 273 -4.82 13.92 23.32
N THR A 274 -4.80 12.81 24.05
CA THR A 274 -3.79 12.55 25.09
C THR A 274 -3.01 11.29 24.75
N LYS A 275 -1.67 11.34 24.71
CA LYS A 275 -0.84 10.16 24.48
C LYS A 275 -0.97 9.20 25.66
N ILE A 276 -1.25 7.94 25.40
CA ILE A 276 -1.42 6.89 26.43
C ILE A 276 -0.40 5.76 26.32
N ALA A 277 0.23 5.57 25.16
CA ALA A 277 1.31 4.59 24.98
C ALA A 277 2.23 4.95 23.81
N GLN A 278 3.46 4.43 23.84
CA GLN A 278 4.42 4.56 22.76
C GLN A 278 5.28 3.30 22.63
N GLY A 279 5.73 2.99 21.41
CA GLY A 279 6.57 1.84 21.15
C GLY A 279 5.88 0.53 21.55
N ASP A 280 6.61 -0.32 22.27
CA ASP A 280 6.13 -1.64 22.69
C ASP A 280 5.02 -1.60 23.75
N GLU A 281 4.74 -0.42 24.34
CA GLU A 281 3.62 -0.22 25.27
C GLU A 281 2.26 -0.15 24.55
N VAL A 282 2.24 -0.01 23.22
CA VAL A 282 0.99 -0.04 22.45
C VAL A 282 0.42 -1.46 22.46
N LYS A 283 -0.69 -1.66 23.19
CA LYS A 283 -1.37 -2.95 23.40
C LYS A 283 -2.86 -2.87 23.08
N GLN A 284 -3.43 -3.98 22.60
CA GLN A 284 -4.87 -4.09 22.29
C GLN A 284 -5.72 -3.78 23.52
N SER A 285 -5.27 -4.18 24.71
CA SER A 285 -5.96 -3.97 25.98
C SER A 285 -6.18 -2.49 26.36
N LEU A 286 -5.50 -1.55 25.69
CA LEU A 286 -5.67 -0.11 25.90
C LEU A 286 -6.86 0.48 25.14
N LEU A 287 -7.43 -0.27 24.18
CA LEU A 287 -8.59 0.16 23.41
C LEU A 287 -9.89 -0.11 24.19
N ASP A 288 -10.38 0.91 24.91
CA ASP A 288 -11.66 0.86 25.62
C ASP A 288 -12.83 0.95 24.63
N SER A 289 -13.75 -0.01 24.68
CA SER A 289 -14.96 -0.04 23.85
C SER A 289 -15.83 1.23 23.96
N SER A 290 -15.69 2.03 25.01
CA SER A 290 -16.48 3.23 25.25
C SER A 290 -15.89 4.49 24.63
N ASP A 291 -14.65 4.42 24.13
CA ASP A 291 -13.88 5.58 23.70
C ASP A 291 -13.34 5.44 22.26
N ALA A 292 -12.78 6.53 21.74
CA ALA A 292 -12.03 6.56 20.49
C ALA A 292 -10.53 6.79 20.73
N PHE A 293 -9.70 6.21 19.87
CA PHE A 293 -8.26 6.24 19.97
C PHE A 293 -7.61 6.56 18.62
N ILE A 294 -6.47 7.23 18.66
CA ILE A 294 -5.64 7.51 17.48
C ILE A 294 -4.35 6.71 17.60
N LEU A 295 -4.09 5.82 16.65
CA LEU A 295 -2.82 5.16 16.47
C LEU A 295 -2.03 5.89 15.38
N ASP A 296 -0.93 6.52 15.78
CA ASP A 296 0.09 7.03 14.86
C ASP A 296 1.08 5.89 14.56
N ALA A 297 0.94 5.30 13.38
CA ALA A 297 1.77 4.20 12.91
C ALA A 297 2.99 4.68 12.10
N VAL A 298 3.37 5.95 12.24
CA VAL A 298 4.53 6.56 11.58
C VAL A 298 4.41 6.50 10.06
N ASN A 299 5.03 5.49 9.43
CA ASN A 299 4.98 5.29 7.98
C ASN A 299 3.71 4.52 7.55
N GLY A 300 2.94 3.98 8.50
CA GLY A 300 1.69 3.25 8.24
C GLY A 300 0.45 4.13 8.14
N GLY A 301 0.59 5.44 8.35
CA GLY A 301 -0.52 6.38 8.45
C GLY A 301 -1.09 6.51 9.87
N VAL A 302 -2.18 7.27 9.97
CA VAL A 302 -2.91 7.50 11.21
C VAL A 302 -4.21 6.71 11.18
N TYR A 303 -4.47 5.91 12.21
CA TYR A 303 -5.72 5.17 12.36
C TYR A 303 -6.54 5.76 13.50
N VAL A 304 -7.82 6.01 13.26
CA VAL A 304 -8.77 6.44 14.29
C VAL A 304 -9.68 5.25 14.61
N TRP A 305 -9.36 4.53 15.68
CA TRP A 305 -10.17 3.41 16.17
C TRP A 305 -11.32 3.96 17.00
N VAL A 306 -12.54 3.46 16.75
CA VAL A 306 -13.75 3.92 17.43
C VAL A 306 -14.44 2.74 18.08
N GLY A 307 -14.61 2.82 19.40
CA GLY A 307 -15.23 1.80 20.21
C GLY A 307 -16.72 1.62 19.90
N LYS A 308 -17.23 0.40 20.09
CA LYS A 308 -18.64 0.07 19.84
C LYS A 308 -19.62 0.79 20.78
N GLY A 309 -19.12 1.30 21.90
CA GLY A 309 -19.85 2.10 22.89
C GLY A 309 -19.91 3.59 22.55
N CYS A 310 -19.11 4.07 21.58
CA CYS A 310 -19.19 5.46 21.12
C CYS A 310 -20.52 5.75 20.45
N THR A 311 -21.04 6.96 20.70
CA THR A 311 -22.24 7.54 20.09
C THR A 311 -22.09 7.69 18.57
N VAL A 312 -23.22 7.84 17.87
CA VAL A 312 -23.21 8.04 16.41
C VAL A 312 -22.51 9.35 16.06
N GLU A 313 -22.70 10.37 16.90
CA GLU A 313 -22.07 11.69 16.79
C GLU A 313 -20.55 11.59 16.94
N GLU A 314 -20.05 10.83 17.93
CA GLU A 314 -18.62 10.52 18.08
C GLU A 314 -18.05 9.78 16.86
N ARG A 315 -18.73 8.74 16.37
CA ARG A 315 -18.30 7.99 15.18
C ARG A 315 -18.18 8.86 13.94
N SER A 316 -19.08 9.84 13.79
CA SER A 316 -19.06 10.79 12.66
C SER A 316 -17.89 11.77 12.72
N ARG A 317 -17.32 12.01 13.92
CA ARG A 317 -16.20 12.95 14.15
C ARG A 317 -14.81 12.31 13.97
N ALA A 318 -14.72 11.00 13.72
CA ALA A 318 -13.45 10.28 13.66
C ALA A 318 -12.41 10.92 12.72
N PHE A 319 -12.81 11.34 11.51
CA PHE A 319 -11.88 12.01 10.60
C PHE A 319 -11.45 13.39 11.07
N HIS A 320 -12.35 14.13 11.69
CA HIS A 320 -12.02 15.43 12.26
C HIS A 320 -10.96 15.29 13.35
N TRP A 321 -11.04 14.26 14.19
CA TRP A 321 -10.01 13.97 15.19
C TRP A 321 -8.68 13.58 14.56
N GLY A 322 -8.69 12.71 13.54
CA GLY A 322 -7.48 12.35 12.79
C GLY A 322 -6.83 13.56 12.12
N GLN A 323 -7.62 14.44 11.48
CA GLN A 323 -7.13 15.67 10.86
C GLN A 323 -6.58 16.68 11.87
N THR A 324 -7.29 16.87 12.98
CA THR A 324 -6.84 17.72 14.09
C THR A 324 -5.52 17.19 14.63
N TYR A 325 -5.40 15.88 14.81
CA TYR A 325 -4.17 15.22 15.23
C TYR A 325 -3.00 15.48 14.27
N LEU A 326 -3.22 15.36 12.94
CA LEU A 326 -2.19 15.69 11.95
C LEU A 326 -1.70 17.14 12.12
N TYR A 327 -2.62 18.08 12.32
CA TYR A 327 -2.31 19.49 12.50
C TYR A 327 -1.53 19.76 13.80
N VAL A 328 -2.03 19.31 14.95
CA VAL A 328 -1.39 19.59 16.26
C VAL A 328 -0.06 18.85 16.43
N SER A 329 0.09 17.68 15.81
CA SER A 329 1.32 16.89 15.84
C SER A 329 2.31 17.30 14.74
N ASN A 330 1.97 18.31 13.93
CA ASN A 330 2.79 18.80 12.81
C ASN A 330 3.21 17.69 11.83
N LEU A 331 2.27 16.76 11.56
CA LEU A 331 2.45 15.70 10.57
C LEU A 331 2.11 16.22 9.17
N PRO A 332 2.73 15.66 8.11
CA PRO A 332 2.42 16.09 6.75
C PRO A 332 0.94 15.92 6.39
N SER A 333 0.35 16.90 5.69
CA SER A 333 -1.08 16.91 5.33
C SER A 333 -1.51 15.77 4.39
N TRP A 334 -0.55 15.15 3.71
CA TRP A 334 -0.74 13.97 2.86
C TRP A 334 -0.72 12.64 3.62
N THR A 335 -0.47 12.66 4.94
CA THR A 335 -0.53 11.45 5.76
C THR A 335 -1.94 10.86 5.68
N THR A 336 -2.01 9.55 5.44
CA THR A 336 -3.28 8.83 5.34
C THR A 336 -3.97 8.80 6.69
N VAL A 337 -5.29 8.92 6.67
CA VAL A 337 -6.15 8.78 7.86
C VAL A 337 -7.18 7.70 7.56
N THR A 338 -7.27 6.70 8.43
CA THR A 338 -8.19 5.56 8.28
C THR A 338 -9.07 5.46 9.52
N ARG A 339 -10.40 5.45 9.35
CA ARG A 339 -11.32 5.18 10.45
C ARG A 339 -11.52 3.67 10.60
N VAL A 340 -11.31 3.16 11.80
CA VAL A 340 -11.43 1.75 12.15
C VAL A 340 -12.53 1.59 13.21
N LEU A 341 -13.43 0.63 13.02
CA LEU A 341 -14.49 0.35 13.99
C LEU A 341 -14.16 -0.91 14.77
N GLU A 342 -14.49 -0.91 16.06
CA GLU A 342 -14.36 -2.09 16.91
C GLU A 342 -15.08 -3.30 16.29
N SER A 343 -14.44 -4.48 16.35
CA SER A 343 -14.91 -5.78 15.83
C SER A 343 -14.82 -5.98 14.31
N ILE A 344 -14.44 -4.96 13.55
CA ILE A 344 -14.20 -5.07 12.09
C ILE A 344 -12.85 -4.48 11.69
N GLU A 345 -11.86 -4.60 12.57
CA GLU A 345 -10.54 -4.01 12.37
C GLU A 345 -9.79 -4.67 11.21
N PRO A 346 -9.30 -3.88 10.23
CA PRO A 346 -8.58 -4.43 9.09
C PRO A 346 -7.17 -4.87 9.49
N GLN A 347 -6.59 -5.82 8.75
CA GLN A 347 -5.23 -6.32 9.01
C GLN A 347 -4.17 -5.20 9.06
N MET A 348 -4.36 -4.15 8.26
CA MET A 348 -3.46 -2.99 8.25
C MET A 348 -3.42 -2.21 9.56
N PHE A 349 -4.47 -2.32 10.39
CA PHE A 349 -4.52 -1.78 11.74
C PHE A 349 -4.01 -2.78 12.78
N THR A 350 -4.51 -4.02 12.73
CA THR A 350 -4.22 -5.02 13.76
C THR A 350 -2.76 -5.44 13.80
N GLN A 351 -2.02 -5.35 12.68
CA GLN A 351 -0.58 -5.62 12.59
C GLN A 351 0.28 -4.77 13.53
N TRP A 352 -0.22 -3.63 14.03
CA TRP A 352 0.54 -2.72 14.88
C TRP A 352 0.50 -3.09 16.37
N PHE A 353 -0.31 -4.08 16.74
CA PHE A 353 -0.49 -4.60 18.09
C PHE A 353 0.07 -6.01 18.19
N ASP A 354 1.07 -6.22 19.06
CA ASP A 354 1.72 -7.52 19.20
C ASP A 354 0.81 -8.55 19.91
N ASP A 355 -0.18 -8.07 20.67
CA ASP A 355 -1.09 -8.87 21.50
C ASP A 355 -2.49 -9.05 20.88
N TRP A 356 -2.68 -8.72 19.60
CA TRP A 356 -4.01 -8.70 18.99
C TRP A 356 -4.66 -10.09 18.95
N GLN A 357 -5.76 -10.26 19.69
CA GLN A 357 -6.64 -11.43 19.66
C GLN A 357 -7.98 -11.01 19.06
N GLY A 358 -8.21 -11.35 17.78
CA GLY A 358 -9.45 -11.01 17.08
C GLY A 358 -10.69 -11.70 17.67
N ALA A 359 -11.88 -11.14 17.41
CA ALA A 359 -13.14 -11.84 17.66
C ALA A 359 -13.12 -13.19 16.94
N LYS A 360 -13.42 -14.29 17.65
CA LYS A 360 -13.43 -15.65 17.09
C LYS A 360 -14.51 -15.80 16.02
N LYS A 361 -14.24 -15.31 14.79
CA LYS A 361 -14.84 -15.86 13.57
C LYS A 361 -14.37 -17.31 13.45
N LYS A 362 -15.22 -18.19 12.94
CA LYS A 362 -14.84 -19.55 12.57
C LYS A 362 -13.64 -19.39 11.62
N GLN A 363 -12.44 -19.72 12.11
CA GLN A 363 -11.20 -19.39 11.42
C GLN A 363 -11.14 -20.29 10.19
N GLU A 364 -11.63 -19.80 9.06
CA GLU A 364 -11.25 -20.35 7.77
C GLU A 364 -9.75 -20.11 7.65
N PHE A 365 -9.02 -21.21 7.57
CA PHE A 365 -7.59 -21.15 7.43
C PHE A 365 -7.25 -20.54 6.06
N THR A 366 -6.53 -19.42 6.08
CA THR A 366 -5.98 -18.83 4.86
C THR A 366 -4.60 -19.43 4.59
N PRO A 367 -4.37 -20.03 3.41
CA PRO A 367 -3.06 -20.52 3.03
C PRO A 367 -2.01 -19.41 3.00
N ARG A 368 -0.77 -19.76 3.35
CA ARG A 368 0.35 -18.81 3.44
C ARG A 368 1.54 -19.33 2.66
N LEU A 369 2.13 -18.48 1.83
CA LEU A 369 3.34 -18.80 1.07
C LEU A 369 4.54 -18.14 1.74
N TYR A 370 5.65 -18.85 1.84
CA TYR A 370 6.92 -18.35 2.31
C TYR A 370 8.02 -18.62 1.28
N GLN A 371 9.02 -17.75 1.19
CA GLN A 371 10.24 -17.93 0.39
C GLN A 371 11.41 -18.20 1.34
N CYS A 372 12.28 -19.15 0.97
CA CYS A 372 13.53 -19.47 1.66
C CYS A 372 14.68 -19.24 0.68
N SER A 373 15.43 -18.16 0.90
CA SER A 373 16.51 -17.71 0.01
C SER A 373 17.78 -17.41 0.78
N ASN A 374 18.96 -17.66 0.19
CA ASN A 374 20.24 -17.20 0.74
C ASN A 374 20.96 -16.17 -0.16
N GLU A 375 20.26 -15.55 -1.13
CA GLU A 375 20.83 -14.61 -2.11
C GLU A 375 21.53 -13.40 -1.43
N THR A 376 21.11 -13.03 -0.22
CA THR A 376 21.71 -11.94 0.57
C THR A 376 23.01 -12.30 1.30
N GLY A 377 23.48 -13.55 1.18
CA GLY A 377 24.64 -14.10 1.92
C GLY A 377 24.28 -14.75 3.25
N ASN A 378 23.07 -14.52 3.76
CA ASN A 378 22.46 -15.23 4.89
C ASN A 378 21.14 -15.84 4.45
N LEU A 379 20.78 -17.00 5.03
CA LEU A 379 19.49 -17.65 4.79
C LEU A 379 18.36 -16.86 5.45
N VAL A 380 17.37 -16.43 4.66
CA VAL A 380 16.19 -15.67 5.11
C VAL A 380 14.91 -16.40 4.70
N ILE A 381 13.91 -16.37 5.58
CA ILE A 381 12.56 -16.91 5.35
C ILE A 381 11.56 -15.76 5.41
N GLU A 382 10.75 -15.58 4.37
CA GLU A 382 9.83 -14.43 4.22
C GLU A 382 8.44 -14.86 3.77
N GLU A 383 7.38 -14.29 4.34
CA GLU A 383 5.99 -14.55 3.91
C GLU A 383 5.61 -13.68 2.71
N ILE A 384 4.99 -14.29 1.69
CA ILE A 384 4.43 -13.62 0.52
C ILE A 384 2.90 -13.57 0.65
N ALA A 385 2.35 -12.36 0.82
CA ALA A 385 0.91 -12.15 0.97
C ALA A 385 0.21 -12.01 -0.39
N ALA A 386 -1.04 -12.48 -0.47
CA ALA A 386 -1.88 -12.41 -1.69
C ALA A 386 -1.16 -12.95 -2.96
N TYR A 387 -0.42 -14.05 -2.78
CA TYR A 387 0.49 -14.60 -3.77
C TYR A 387 -0.24 -15.11 -5.04
N GLU A 388 0.44 -14.97 -6.18
CA GLU A 388 0.08 -15.50 -7.48
C GLU A 388 1.18 -16.46 -7.99
N GLN A 389 0.97 -17.13 -9.12
CA GLN A 389 1.97 -18.05 -9.68
C GLN A 389 3.30 -17.34 -10.00
N GLU A 390 3.26 -16.03 -10.22
CA GLU A 390 4.41 -15.16 -10.52
C GLU A 390 5.39 -15.04 -9.36
N ASP A 391 4.92 -15.28 -8.13
CA ASP A 391 5.73 -15.20 -6.92
C ASP A 391 6.50 -16.49 -6.61
N LEU A 392 6.30 -17.57 -7.38
CA LEU A 392 7.12 -18.77 -7.27
C LEU A 392 8.49 -18.54 -7.91
N ASP A 393 9.49 -18.36 -7.04
CA ASP A 393 10.84 -18.02 -7.46
C ASP A 393 11.65 -19.26 -7.87
N GLY A 394 11.94 -19.36 -9.17
CA GLY A 394 12.68 -20.49 -9.71
C GLY A 394 14.10 -20.64 -9.16
N ASP A 395 14.68 -19.61 -8.55
CA ASP A 395 16.02 -19.67 -7.97
C ASP A 395 16.02 -20.01 -6.47
N ASP A 396 14.84 -20.15 -5.82
CA ASP A 396 14.71 -20.38 -4.38
C ASP A 396 13.80 -21.57 -4.04
N VAL A 397 13.61 -21.82 -2.74
CA VAL A 397 12.63 -22.78 -2.24
C VAL A 397 11.48 -22.06 -1.56
N MET A 398 10.25 -22.42 -1.93
CA MET A 398 9.03 -21.85 -1.36
C MET A 398 8.37 -22.85 -0.41
N VAL A 399 7.76 -22.37 0.67
CA VAL A 399 6.98 -23.18 1.62
C VAL A 399 5.53 -22.68 1.61
N LEU A 400 4.58 -23.49 1.16
CA LEU A 400 3.15 -23.16 1.17
C LEU A 400 2.44 -23.95 2.27
N ASP A 401 1.98 -23.25 3.31
CA ASP A 401 1.13 -23.82 4.36
C ASP A 401 -0.32 -23.83 3.90
N ALA A 402 -0.84 -25.02 3.60
CA ALA A 402 -2.21 -25.28 3.18
C ALA A 402 -3.04 -26.00 4.27
N LEU A 403 -2.65 -25.86 5.55
CA LEU A 403 -3.24 -26.49 6.75
C LEU A 403 -3.11 -28.01 6.80
N HIS A 404 -3.79 -28.70 5.89
CA HIS A 404 -3.80 -30.17 5.79
C HIS A 404 -2.50 -30.72 5.21
N LYS A 405 -1.74 -29.87 4.53
CA LYS A 405 -0.50 -30.18 3.87
C LYS A 405 0.40 -28.96 3.87
N ILE A 406 1.70 -29.15 3.98
CA ILE A 406 2.70 -28.12 3.76
C ILE A 406 3.46 -28.51 2.51
N TYR A 407 3.45 -27.66 1.50
CA TYR A 407 4.22 -27.89 0.29
C TYR A 407 5.59 -27.23 0.41
N VAL A 408 6.64 -27.94 0.08
CA VAL A 408 7.98 -27.38 -0.14
C VAL A 408 8.20 -27.38 -1.65
N TRP A 409 7.92 -26.25 -2.29
CA TRP A 409 8.13 -26.09 -3.72
C TRP A 409 9.58 -25.68 -3.99
N VAL A 410 10.30 -26.44 -4.82
CA VAL A 410 11.72 -26.28 -5.08
C VAL A 410 11.92 -25.72 -6.48
N GLY A 411 12.46 -24.51 -6.55
CA GLY A 411 12.88 -23.87 -7.80
C GLY A 411 13.99 -24.65 -8.51
N ALA A 412 14.04 -24.52 -9.83
CA ALA A 412 15.04 -25.18 -10.67
C ALA A 412 16.48 -24.69 -10.41
N GLY A 413 16.64 -23.43 -10.02
CA GLY A 413 17.90 -22.77 -9.63
C GLY A 413 18.24 -22.86 -8.15
N ALA A 414 17.31 -23.35 -7.31
CA ALA A 414 17.48 -23.44 -5.87
C ALA A 414 18.72 -24.23 -5.44
N ASN A 415 19.48 -23.67 -4.50
CA ASN A 415 20.72 -24.26 -4.02
C ASN A 415 20.52 -25.23 -2.85
N ARG A 416 21.62 -25.87 -2.41
CA ARG A 416 21.56 -26.95 -1.41
C ARG A 416 21.26 -26.44 0.00
N GLU A 417 21.64 -25.20 0.31
CA GLU A 417 21.40 -24.61 1.63
C GLU A 417 19.94 -24.22 1.78
N GLU A 418 19.34 -23.60 0.75
CA GLU A 418 17.92 -23.26 0.68
C GLU A 418 17.01 -24.49 0.78
N LYS A 419 17.37 -25.60 0.13
CA LYS A 419 16.63 -26.87 0.23
C LYS A 419 16.60 -27.42 1.65
N LYS A 420 17.76 -27.49 2.31
CA LYS A 420 17.86 -27.95 3.71
C LYS A 420 17.13 -27.02 4.66
N ALA A 421 17.25 -25.72 4.41
CA ALA A 421 16.57 -24.70 5.18
C ALA A 421 15.06 -24.82 5.10
N ALA A 422 14.49 -24.86 3.90
CA ALA A 422 13.05 -24.94 3.70
C ALA A 422 12.46 -26.24 4.27
N GLU A 423 13.16 -27.37 4.16
CA GLU A 423 12.77 -28.62 4.83
C GLU A 423 12.76 -28.46 6.36
N LYS A 424 13.80 -27.84 6.93
CA LYS A 424 13.88 -27.56 8.37
C LYS A 424 12.78 -26.59 8.82
N THR A 425 12.55 -25.53 8.07
CA THR A 425 11.49 -24.54 8.30
C THR A 425 10.12 -25.18 8.26
N ALA A 426 9.84 -26.01 7.25
CA ALA A 426 8.58 -26.75 7.17
C ALA A 426 8.40 -27.70 8.37
N GLN A 427 9.47 -28.36 8.84
CA GLN A 427 9.43 -29.22 10.03
C GLN A 427 9.25 -28.45 11.34
N GLU A 428 9.98 -27.35 11.54
CA GLU A 428 9.84 -26.45 12.71
C GLU A 428 8.45 -25.83 12.75
N TYR A 429 7.92 -25.47 11.59
CA TYR A 429 6.60 -24.90 11.46
C TYR A 429 5.48 -25.94 11.67
N LEU A 430 5.73 -27.24 11.38
CA LEU A 430 4.85 -28.33 11.81
C LEU A 430 4.90 -28.59 13.33
N SER A 431 6.07 -28.48 13.96
CA SER A 431 6.26 -28.82 15.36
C SER A 431 5.88 -27.71 16.35
N ASN A 432 6.04 -26.44 15.95
CA ASN A 432 5.86 -25.27 16.81
C ASN A 432 4.62 -24.41 16.47
N SER A 433 3.72 -24.82 15.57
CA SER A 433 2.57 -23.98 15.24
C SER A 433 1.56 -23.87 16.39
N SER A 434 1.19 -22.64 16.75
CA SER A 434 0.04 -22.33 17.62
C SER A 434 -1.32 -22.69 17.00
N VAL A 435 -1.34 -23.09 15.72
CA VAL A 435 -2.50 -23.52 14.94
C VAL A 435 -2.83 -25.00 15.23
N LYS A 436 -4.08 -25.31 15.59
CA LYS A 436 -4.55 -26.69 15.77
C LYS A 436 -4.60 -27.43 14.42
N ARG A 437 -3.52 -28.11 14.05
CA ARG A 437 -3.43 -28.89 12.81
C ARG A 437 -4.09 -30.27 12.94
N PRO A 438 -4.64 -30.83 11.85
CA PRO A 438 -5.03 -32.23 11.79
C PRO A 438 -3.84 -33.16 12.04
N LYS A 439 -4.05 -34.27 12.75
CA LYS A 439 -3.00 -35.26 13.09
C LYS A 439 -2.26 -35.89 11.90
N LYS A 440 -2.77 -35.71 10.68
CA LYS A 440 -2.26 -36.29 9.43
C LYS A 440 -1.64 -35.25 8.49
N THR A 441 -1.25 -34.08 9.02
CA THR A 441 -0.61 -33.05 8.20
C THR A 441 0.76 -33.57 7.73
N GLU A 442 1.01 -33.53 6.42
CA GLU A 442 2.23 -34.02 5.79
C GLU A 442 2.98 -32.91 5.06
N ILE A 443 4.30 -33.05 4.92
CA ILE A 443 5.12 -32.21 4.05
C ILE A 443 5.18 -32.89 2.68
N GLU A 444 4.82 -32.19 1.61
CA GLU A 444 4.96 -32.64 0.23
C GLU A 444 5.99 -31.76 -0.50
N THR A 445 7.08 -32.36 -0.97
CA THR A 445 8.03 -31.64 -1.83
C THR A 445 7.53 -31.63 -3.26
N VAL A 446 7.45 -30.45 -3.85
CA VAL A 446 7.04 -30.20 -5.23
C VAL A 446 8.21 -29.58 -5.97
N PHE A 447 8.45 -29.95 -7.22
CA PHE A 447 9.54 -29.36 -8.02
C PHE A 447 8.96 -28.47 -9.11
N GLN A 448 9.67 -27.38 -9.43
CA GLN A 448 9.31 -26.50 -10.52
C GLN A 448 9.06 -27.29 -11.82
N GLY A 449 7.92 -27.04 -12.46
CA GLY A 449 7.49 -27.73 -13.68
C GLY A 449 6.89 -29.12 -13.47
N SER A 450 6.85 -29.60 -12.22
CA SER A 450 6.22 -30.86 -11.81
C SER A 450 5.11 -30.64 -10.77
N GLU A 451 4.47 -29.47 -10.80
CA GLU A 451 3.47 -29.08 -9.81
C GLU A 451 2.20 -29.93 -9.90
N THR A 452 1.73 -30.40 -8.74
CA THR A 452 0.55 -31.25 -8.65
C THR A 452 -0.73 -30.41 -8.78
N PRO A 453 -1.84 -30.98 -9.30
CA PRO A 453 -3.12 -30.26 -9.35
C PRO A 453 -3.63 -29.78 -7.99
N THR A 454 -3.22 -30.44 -6.89
CA THR A 454 -3.57 -30.03 -5.53
C THR A 454 -2.79 -28.79 -5.08
N PHE A 455 -1.51 -28.68 -5.45
CA PHE A 455 -0.70 -27.47 -5.23
C PHE A 455 -1.24 -26.28 -6.04
N LYS A 456 -1.53 -26.48 -7.33
CA LYS A 456 -1.96 -25.40 -8.25
C LYS A 456 -3.25 -24.69 -7.82
N LYS A 457 -4.15 -25.38 -7.12
CA LYS A 457 -5.43 -24.83 -6.63
C LYS A 457 -5.29 -23.69 -5.62
N PHE A 458 -4.12 -23.54 -5.01
CA PHE A 458 -3.86 -22.47 -4.05
C PHE A 458 -3.52 -21.14 -4.69
N PHE A 459 -3.38 -21.09 -6.01
CA PHE A 459 -3.08 -19.90 -6.78
C PHE A 459 -4.34 -19.45 -7.54
N PRO A 460 -4.66 -18.14 -7.59
CA PRO A 460 -5.87 -17.65 -8.27
C PRO A 460 -5.95 -18.02 -9.76
N SER A 461 -4.80 -18.12 -10.42
CA SER A 461 -4.67 -18.57 -11.81
C SER A 461 -3.35 -19.30 -12.02
N TRP A 462 -3.35 -20.28 -12.94
CA TRP A 462 -2.16 -21.07 -13.27
C TRP A 462 -1.96 -21.21 -14.80
N ASP A 463 -0.84 -20.73 -15.31
CA ASP A 463 -0.34 -20.91 -16.68
C ASP A 463 0.71 -22.04 -16.73
N GLU A 464 0.39 -23.13 -17.44
CA GLU A 464 1.24 -24.30 -17.65
C GLU A 464 2.49 -24.02 -18.51
N LYS A 465 2.56 -22.88 -19.19
CA LYS A 465 3.69 -22.51 -20.05
C LYS A 465 4.66 -21.55 -19.36
N MET A 466 4.29 -21.05 -18.19
CA MET A 466 5.00 -20.02 -17.46
C MET A 466 6.47 -20.33 -17.18
N PHE A 467 6.76 -21.59 -16.84
CA PHE A 467 8.11 -22.07 -16.53
C PHE A 467 8.82 -22.78 -17.71
N LYS A 468 8.16 -22.92 -18.87
CA LYS A 468 8.75 -23.58 -20.05
C LYS A 468 9.75 -22.69 -20.80
N ASN A 469 9.71 -21.38 -20.58
CA ASN A 469 10.69 -20.45 -21.12
C ASN A 469 11.84 -20.32 -20.10
N GLN A 470 12.91 -21.11 -20.29
CA GLN A 470 14.12 -21.15 -19.46
C GLN A 470 14.98 -19.88 -19.54
N THR A 471 14.42 -18.72 -19.25
CA THR A 471 15.22 -17.54 -18.92
C THR A 471 14.34 -16.65 -18.06
N ARG A 472 14.64 -16.50 -16.77
CA ARG A 472 14.01 -15.46 -15.94
C ARG A 472 15.08 -14.61 -15.29
N SER A 473 15.99 -14.08 -16.11
CA SER A 473 16.79 -12.93 -15.71
C SER A 473 15.95 -11.66 -15.79
N VAL A 474 16.39 -10.60 -15.09
CA VAL A 474 15.88 -9.21 -15.19
C VAL A 474 15.57 -8.78 -16.64
N ALA A 475 16.27 -9.35 -17.62
CA ALA A 475 16.04 -9.13 -19.05
C ALA A 475 14.64 -9.55 -19.56
N ASN A 476 13.99 -10.56 -18.97
CA ASN A 476 12.64 -10.97 -19.39
C ASN A 476 11.54 -10.12 -18.73
N MET A 477 11.73 -9.65 -17.50
CA MET A 477 10.85 -8.61 -16.92
C MET A 477 10.98 -7.30 -17.67
N ARG A 478 12.20 -6.92 -18.09
CA ARG A 478 12.43 -5.78 -18.99
C ARG A 478 11.60 -5.89 -20.28
N LYS A 479 11.57 -7.07 -20.93
CA LYS A 479 10.77 -7.31 -22.15
C LYS A 479 9.25 -7.33 -21.92
N LEU A 480 8.80 -7.73 -20.73
CA LEU A 480 7.37 -7.76 -20.36
C LEU A 480 6.84 -6.37 -19.99
N LEU A 481 7.65 -5.60 -19.24
CA LEU A 481 7.28 -4.28 -18.76
C LEU A 481 7.46 -3.19 -19.83
N PHE A 482 8.49 -3.33 -20.68
CA PHE A 482 8.85 -2.38 -21.73
C PHE A 482 8.91 -3.15 -23.07
N LYS A 483 7.77 -3.24 -23.76
CA LYS A 483 7.67 -3.80 -25.12
C LYS A 483 8.13 -2.80 -26.18
#